data_AF-A0A813DH46-F1
#
_entry.id   AF-A0A813DH46-F1
#
_cell.length_a   1.000
_cell.length_b   1.000
_cell.length_c   1.000
_cell.angle_alpha   90.00
_cell.angle_beta   90.00
_cell.angle_gamma   90.00
#
_symmetry.space_group_name_H-M   'P 1'
#
loop_
_entity.id
_entity.type
_entity.pdbx_description
1 polymer ?
#
loop_
_entity_poly.entity_id
_entity_poly.type
_entity_poly.pdbx_seq_one_letter_code
_entity_poly.pdbx_strand_id
1 'polypeptide(L)'
;MLLASWSRDMEKMRRCICEHTQLFLQNFESHQLLGPFRAVCNPQHSFCPEAFKGRFGAQVRVKPMLGDFVVQTRIPALWLAGPMTSEEMQELWETLKTGDILSTSQRPAQNSPGKMGPRLKGGEITRR
;
A
#
# COMPACT_ATOMS: atom_id res chain seq x y z
N MET A 1 10.51 17.84 10.44
CA MET A 1 9.51 16.93 9.82
C MET A 1 8.55 16.48 10.91
N LEU A 2 7.31 16.97 10.91
CA LEU A 2 6.27 16.51 11.83
C LEU A 2 5.74 15.19 11.24
N LEU A 3 6.21 14.06 11.77
CA LEU A 3 5.82 12.72 11.31
C LEU A 3 4.30 12.55 11.43
N ALA A 4 3.67 12.17 10.32
CA ALA A 4 2.36 11.51 10.19
C ALA A 4 1.58 11.37 11.51
N SER A 5 0.83 12.41 11.89
CA SER A 5 -0.19 12.23 12.92
C SER A 5 -1.27 11.37 12.29
N TRP A 6 -1.35 10.12 12.73
CA TRP A 6 -2.38 9.17 12.31
C TRP A 6 -3.77 9.82 12.24
N SER A 7 -4.12 10.64 13.23
CA SER A 7 -5.39 11.36 13.30
C SER A 7 -5.60 12.32 12.12
N ARG A 8 -4.56 13.09 11.73
CA ARG A 8 -4.61 14.01 10.58
C ARG A 8 -4.70 13.25 9.26
N ASP A 9 -3.95 12.16 9.12
CA ASP A 9 -3.96 11.34 7.91
C ASP A 9 -5.31 10.63 7.75
N MET A 10 -5.87 10.13 8.84
CA MET A 10 -7.22 9.56 8.85
C MET A 10 -8.30 10.56 8.48
N GLU A 11 -8.22 11.78 9.01
CA GLU A 11 -9.19 12.83 8.69
C GLU A 11 -9.15 13.15 7.19
N LYS A 12 -7.95 13.27 6.61
CA LYS A 12 -7.78 13.45 5.17
C LYS A 12 -8.32 12.26 4.37
N MET A 13 -7.95 11.04 4.75
CA MET A 13 -8.40 9.83 4.07
C MET A 13 -9.94 9.75 4.10
N ARG A 14 -10.59 10.01 5.24
CA ARG A 14 -12.06 9.95 5.36
C ARG A 14 -12.81 11.00 4.54
N ARG A 15 -12.17 12.14 4.23
CA ARG A 15 -12.77 13.17 3.35
C ARG A 15 -12.82 12.75 1.88
N CYS A 16 -11.93 11.85 1.47
CA CYS A 16 -11.70 11.56 0.04
C CYS A 16 -11.87 10.08 -0.32
N ILE A 17 -11.89 9.18 0.67
CA ILE A 17 -12.01 7.74 0.48
C ILE A 17 -13.28 7.27 1.17
N CYS A 18 -14.23 6.83 0.35
CA CYS A 18 -15.43 6.13 0.76
C CYS A 18 -15.44 4.71 0.17
N GLU A 19 -16.47 3.94 0.52
CA GLU A 19 -16.74 2.69 -0.15
C GLU A 19 -16.86 2.93 -1.67
N HIS A 20 -16.19 2.08 -2.44
CA HIS A 20 -16.10 2.16 -3.90
C HIS A 20 -15.15 3.20 -4.49
N THR A 21 -14.48 4.04 -3.70
CA THR A 21 -13.41 4.93 -4.19
C THR A 21 -12.34 4.12 -4.90
N GLN A 22 -11.98 4.57 -6.10
CA GLN A 22 -10.87 4.01 -6.85
C GLN A 22 -9.55 4.53 -6.30
N LEU A 23 -8.59 3.63 -6.12
CA LEU A 23 -7.30 3.89 -5.51
C LEU A 23 -6.18 3.28 -6.35
N PHE A 24 -5.02 3.93 -6.29
CA PHE A 24 -3.77 3.42 -6.84
C PHE A 24 -2.71 3.44 -5.75
N LEU A 25 -1.82 2.47 -5.80
CA LEU A 25 -0.71 2.38 -4.88
C LEU A 25 0.56 2.84 -5.59
N GLN A 26 1.18 3.89 -5.06
CA GLN A 26 2.46 4.38 -5.53
C GLN A 26 3.56 4.02 -4.53
N ASN A 27 4.59 3.31 -4.99
CA ASN A 27 5.82 3.13 -4.24
C ASN A 27 6.79 4.26 -4.60
N PHE A 28 7.05 5.14 -3.63
CA PHE A 28 7.93 6.29 -3.80
C PHE A 28 9.41 5.91 -3.98
N GLU A 29 9.86 4.78 -3.43
CA GLU A 29 11.26 4.34 -3.54
C GLU A 29 11.54 3.75 -4.93
N SER A 30 10.65 2.88 -5.41
CA SER A 30 10.83 2.18 -6.69
C SER A 30 10.19 2.89 -7.89
N HIS A 31 9.46 3.98 -7.67
CA HIS A 31 8.68 4.69 -8.68
C HIS A 31 7.71 3.74 -9.41
N GLN A 32 7.10 2.83 -8.66
CA GLN A 32 6.13 1.87 -9.20
C GLN A 32 4.73 2.32 -8.85
N LEU A 33 3.83 2.18 -9.81
CA LEU A 33 2.41 2.42 -9.67
C LEU A 33 1.68 1.10 -9.86
N LEU A 34 0.77 0.79 -8.95
CA LEU A 34 -0.02 -0.45 -8.96
C LEU A 34 -1.50 -0.15 -8.81
N GLY A 35 -2.33 -0.90 -9.52
CA GLY A 35 -3.78 -0.81 -9.42
C GLY A 35 -4.44 -1.25 -10.72
N PRO A 36 -5.71 -0.88 -10.97
CA PRO A 36 -6.60 -0.15 -10.08
C PRO A 36 -7.11 -0.99 -8.90
N PHE A 37 -7.24 -0.35 -7.74
CA PHE A 37 -7.90 -0.90 -6.56
C PHE A 37 -9.20 -0.16 -6.27
N ARG A 38 -10.10 -0.84 -5.55
CA ARG A 38 -11.32 -0.25 -4.99
C ARG A 38 -11.33 -0.41 -3.48
N ALA A 39 -11.65 0.66 -2.77
CA ALA A 39 -11.88 0.61 -1.33
C ALA A 39 -13.07 -0.31 -1.00
N VAL A 40 -12.85 -1.21 -0.03
CA VAL A 40 -13.86 -2.15 0.47
C VAL A 40 -14.66 -1.53 1.63
N CYS A 41 -14.04 -0.63 2.37
CA CYS A 41 -14.62 0.04 3.52
C CYS A 41 -13.98 1.42 3.69
N ASN A 42 -14.58 2.24 4.55
CA ASN A 42 -13.96 3.50 4.96
C ASN A 42 -12.59 3.27 5.65
N PRO A 43 -11.68 4.26 5.61
CA PRO A 43 -10.42 4.21 6.34
C PRO A 43 -10.64 3.97 7.85
N GLN A 44 -9.81 3.12 8.45
CA GLN A 44 -9.85 2.82 9.89
C GLN A 44 -8.44 2.85 10.50
N HIS A 45 -8.41 2.85 11.84
CA HIS A 45 -7.18 2.69 12.60
C HIS A 45 -6.71 1.24 12.56
N SER A 46 -5.45 1.02 12.21
CA SER A 46 -4.69 -0.19 12.50
C SER A 46 -5.40 -1.50 12.12
N PHE A 47 -5.92 -1.59 10.88
CA PHE A 47 -6.48 -2.83 10.34
C PHE A 47 -5.50 -4.01 10.43
N CYS A 48 -4.22 -3.73 10.24
CA CYS A 48 -3.10 -4.61 10.48
C CYS A 48 -2.10 -3.86 11.37
N PRO A 49 -2.17 -4.04 12.71
CA PRO A 49 -1.33 -3.31 13.66
C PRO A 49 0.16 -3.53 13.44
N GLU A 50 0.53 -4.71 12.95
CA GLU A 50 1.94 -5.09 12.68
C GLU A 50 2.45 -4.58 11.33
N ALA A 51 1.58 -4.06 10.46
CA ALA A 51 1.98 -3.55 9.16
C ALA A 51 3.00 -2.42 9.33
N PHE A 52 4.12 -2.52 8.59
CA PHE A 52 5.21 -1.55 8.63
C PHE A 52 5.76 -1.26 10.03
N LYS A 53 5.74 -2.27 10.93
CA LYS A 53 6.16 -2.15 12.35
C LYS A 53 5.30 -1.16 13.14
N GLY A 54 4.00 -1.09 12.85
CA GLY A 54 3.06 -0.19 13.52
C GLY A 54 3.21 1.29 13.19
N ARG A 55 4.02 1.64 12.18
CA ARG A 55 4.31 3.04 11.83
C ARG A 55 3.17 3.75 11.09
N PHE A 56 2.27 3.00 10.46
CA PHE A 56 1.16 3.55 9.70
C PHE A 56 -0.17 3.04 10.27
N GLY A 57 -0.73 3.79 11.21
CA GLY A 57 -2.02 3.47 11.79
C GLY A 57 -3.19 3.75 10.84
N ALA A 58 -3.02 4.57 9.80
CA ALA A 58 -4.11 5.02 8.94
C ALA A 58 -4.18 4.06 7.77
N GLN A 59 -5.21 3.21 7.74
CA GLN A 59 -5.26 2.09 6.81
C GLN A 59 -6.63 2.00 6.15
N VAL A 60 -6.64 1.57 4.90
CA VAL A 60 -7.87 1.28 4.15
C VAL A 60 -7.75 -0.11 3.55
N ARG A 61 -8.84 -0.90 3.63
CA ARG A 61 -8.90 -2.19 2.97
C ARG A 61 -9.32 -1.98 1.51
N VAL A 62 -8.60 -2.64 0.61
CA VAL A 62 -8.85 -2.53 -0.82
C VAL A 62 -8.98 -3.91 -1.46
N LYS A 63 -9.64 -3.97 -2.62
CA LYS A 63 -9.66 -5.13 -3.52
C LYS A 63 -9.32 -4.70 -4.94
N PRO A 64 -8.71 -5.56 -5.77
CA PRO A 64 -8.49 -5.24 -7.18
C PRO A 64 -9.82 -5.03 -7.90
N MET A 65 -9.82 -4.15 -8.91
CA MET A 65 -11.02 -3.94 -9.74
C MET A 65 -11.07 -4.88 -10.95
N LEU A 66 -9.93 -5.41 -11.39
CA LEU A 66 -9.81 -6.28 -12.56
C LEU A 66 -9.81 -7.77 -12.16
N GLY A 67 -10.74 -8.15 -11.28
CA GLY A 67 -10.83 -9.51 -10.74
C GLY A 67 -9.63 -9.84 -9.84
N ASP A 68 -8.87 -10.87 -10.20
CA ASP A 68 -7.66 -11.31 -9.48
C ASP A 68 -6.38 -10.69 -10.05
N PHE A 69 -6.50 -9.60 -10.80
CA PHE A 69 -5.35 -8.95 -11.43
C PHE A 69 -5.22 -7.48 -11.03
N VAL A 70 -3.98 -7.03 -10.99
CA VAL A 70 -3.60 -5.62 -10.94
C VAL A 70 -2.59 -5.37 -12.04
N VAL A 71 -2.51 -4.15 -12.54
CA VAL A 71 -1.47 -3.74 -13.46
C VAL A 71 -0.40 -2.98 -12.68
N GLN A 72 0.86 -3.20 -13.04
CA GLN A 72 1.99 -2.50 -12.48
C GLN A 72 2.76 -1.81 -13.61
N THR A 73 3.07 -0.54 -13.40
CA THR A 73 3.86 0.25 -14.34
C THR A 73 4.91 1.07 -13.58
N ARG A 74 5.97 1.48 -14.28
CA ARG A 74 6.98 2.39 -13.73
C ARG A 74 6.66 3.80 -14.21
N ILE A 75 6.57 4.73 -13.27
CA ILE A 75 6.26 6.13 -13.57
C ILE A 75 7.54 6.97 -13.64
N PRO A 76 7.67 7.86 -14.63
CA PRO A 76 8.87 8.69 -14.80
C PRO A 76 8.98 9.79 -13.73
N ALA A 77 7.85 10.31 -13.26
CA ALA A 77 7.77 11.32 -12.21
C ALA A 77 6.87 10.84 -11.07
N LEU A 78 7.20 11.26 -9.85
CA LEU A 78 6.34 11.00 -8.69
C LEU A 78 5.13 11.94 -8.75
N TRP A 79 3.93 11.36 -8.78
CA TRP A 79 2.70 12.10 -8.59
C TRP A 79 2.60 12.61 -7.15
N LEU A 80 2.03 13.80 -6.97
CA LEU A 80 1.75 14.32 -5.64
C LEU A 80 0.73 13.41 -4.96
N ALA A 81 1.03 12.99 -3.73
CA ALA A 81 0.10 12.19 -2.96
C ALA A 81 -1.13 13.03 -2.58
N GLY A 82 -2.33 12.53 -2.85
CA GLY A 82 -3.56 13.20 -2.46
C GLY A 82 -4.74 12.87 -3.38
N PRO A 83 -5.87 13.59 -3.20
CA PRO A 83 -6.98 13.54 -4.13
C PRO A 83 -6.50 13.99 -5.51
N MET A 84 -6.83 13.20 -6.53
CA MET A 84 -6.49 13.49 -7.92
C MET A 84 -7.72 14.04 -8.65
N THR A 85 -7.50 14.87 -9.66
CA THR A 85 -8.56 15.30 -10.58
C THR A 85 -8.94 14.16 -11.53
N SER A 86 -10.05 14.33 -12.24
CA SER A 86 -10.51 13.34 -13.24
C SER A 86 -9.51 13.17 -14.39
N GLU A 87 -8.83 14.26 -14.78
CA GLU A 87 -7.82 14.26 -15.83
C GLU A 87 -6.57 13.48 -15.39
N GLU A 88 -6.08 13.74 -14.18
CA GLU A 88 -4.96 13.00 -13.59
C GLU A 88 -5.28 11.51 -13.46
N MET A 89 -6.51 11.19 -13.02
CA MET A 89 -7.00 9.81 -12.95
C MET A 89 -7.00 9.12 -14.32
N GLN A 90 -7.40 9.83 -15.39
CA GLN A 90 -7.42 9.28 -16.73
C GLN A 90 -6.01 9.02 -17.26
N GLU A 91 -5.07 9.95 -17.08
CA GLU A 91 -3.67 9.77 -17.49
C GLU A 91 -3.03 8.57 -16.77
N LEU A 92 -3.34 8.42 -15.48
CA LEU A 92 -2.83 7.34 -14.67
C LEU A 92 -3.41 5.98 -15.09
N TRP A 93 -4.68 5.96 -15.51
CA TRP A 93 -5.29 4.80 -16.17
C TRP A 93 -4.61 4.43 -17.49
N GLU A 94 -4.36 5.41 -18.37
CA GLU A 94 -3.68 5.15 -19.64
C GLU A 94 -2.25 4.63 -19.42
N THR A 95 -1.54 5.19 -18.43
CA THR A 95 -0.20 4.72 -18.05
C THR A 95 -0.22 3.29 -17.51
N LEU A 96 -1.28 2.89 -16.82
CA LEU A 96 -1.43 1.51 -16.37
C LEU A 96 -1.76 0.56 -17.52
N LYS A 97 -2.50 0.96 -18.55
CA LYS A 97 -2.80 0.07 -19.69
C LYS A 97 -1.56 -0.43 -20.42
N THR A 98 -0.46 0.30 -20.34
CA THR A 98 0.83 -0.08 -20.94
C THR A 98 1.73 -0.89 -19.99
N GLY A 99 1.29 -1.12 -18.75
CA GLY A 99 2.04 -1.84 -17.73
C GLY A 99 1.85 -3.36 -17.76
N ASP A 100 2.58 -4.02 -16.86
CA ASP A 100 2.58 -5.47 -16.72
C ASP A 100 1.39 -5.95 -15.88
N ILE A 101 0.66 -6.95 -16.38
CA ILE A 101 -0.43 -7.58 -15.65
C ILE A 101 0.13 -8.54 -14.59
N LEU A 102 -0.36 -8.42 -13.37
CA LEU A 102 0.07 -9.21 -12.22
C LEU A 102 -1.12 -9.89 -11.55
N SER A 103 -0.97 -11.17 -11.22
CA SER A 103 -1.94 -11.89 -10.40
C SER A 103 -1.82 -11.51 -8.92
N THR A 104 -2.96 -11.25 -8.28
CA THR A 104 -3.07 -10.90 -6.86
C THR A 104 -3.00 -12.13 -5.95
N SER A 105 -3.31 -13.32 -6.47
CA SER A 105 -3.23 -14.60 -5.73
C SER A 105 -1.80 -15.00 -5.33
N GLN A 106 -0.78 -14.35 -5.92
CA GLN A 106 0.63 -14.69 -5.68
C GLN A 106 1.37 -13.71 -4.75
N ARG A 107 0.69 -12.67 -4.25
CA ARG A 107 1.34 -11.69 -3.36
C ARG A 107 0.90 -11.88 -1.91
N PRO A 108 1.79 -12.30 -1.00
CA PRO A 108 1.59 -11.96 0.40
C PRO A 108 1.48 -10.44 0.52
N ALA A 109 0.66 -9.95 1.46
CA ALA A 109 0.57 -8.53 1.81
C ALA A 109 1.97 -7.91 1.76
N GLN A 110 2.15 -6.79 1.05
CA GLN A 110 3.46 -6.19 0.79
C GLN A 110 4.26 -6.02 2.10
N ASN A 111 5.05 -7.04 2.41
CA ASN A 111 6.03 -7.05 3.46
C ASN A 111 7.28 -6.44 2.86
N SER A 112 7.61 -5.21 3.28
CA SER A 112 8.91 -4.60 2.97
C SER A 112 10.07 -5.48 3.52
N PRO A 113 11.23 -5.50 2.86
CA PRO A 113 12.26 -6.52 3.05
C PRO A 113 13.15 -6.25 4.27
N GLY A 114 13.69 -7.34 4.82
CA GLY A 114 14.75 -7.31 5.82
C GLY A 114 15.03 -8.69 6.42
N LYS A 115 15.54 -9.62 5.61
CA LYS A 115 16.18 -10.84 6.10
C LYS A 115 17.32 -10.46 7.05
N MET A 116 17.34 -11.01 8.26
CA MET A 116 18.58 -11.42 8.92
C MET A 116 18.42 -12.88 9.33
N GLY A 117 19.44 -13.68 9.00
CA GLY A 117 19.47 -15.13 9.04
C GLY A 117 19.40 -15.77 10.43
N PRO A 118 19.64 -17.08 10.52
CA PRO A 118 19.35 -17.86 11.71
C PRO A 118 20.29 -17.46 12.85
N ARG A 119 19.72 -16.98 13.97
CA ARG A 119 20.45 -16.86 15.23
C ARG A 119 20.57 -18.25 15.83
N LEU A 120 21.78 -18.79 15.78
CA LEU A 120 22.17 -20.09 16.33
C LEU A 120 21.67 -20.24 17.77
N LYS A 121 21.08 -21.41 18.07
CA LYS A 121 20.76 -21.85 19.42
C LYS A 121 22.06 -22.03 20.20
N GLY A 122 22.31 -21.17 21.18
CA GLY A 122 23.27 -21.43 22.26
C GLY A 122 22.49 -21.73 23.52
N GLY A 123 22.34 -23.01 23.83
CA GLY A 123 21.84 -23.44 25.13
C GLY A 123 22.94 -23.28 26.17
N GLU A 124 22.58 -22.76 27.33
CA GLU A 124 23.43 -22.90 28.52
C GLU A 124 22.56 -23.43 29.65
N ILE A 125 22.75 -24.73 29.89
CA ILE A 125 22.25 -25.47 31.04
C ILE A 125 23.26 -25.23 32.15
N THR A 126 22.90 -24.44 33.16
CA THR A 126 23.67 -24.40 34.40
C THR A 126 23.00 -25.31 35.42
N ARG A 127 23.50 -26.54 35.50
CA ARG A 127 23.43 -27.37 36.70
C ARG A 127 24.86 -27.58 37.18
N ARG A 128 25.17 -27.08 38.36
CA ARG A 128 25.96 -27.77 39.39
C ARG A 128 25.82 -27.02 40.70
#